data_AF-A0A1G4KLF3-F1
#
_entry.id   AF-A0A1G4KLF3-F1
#
_cell.length_a   1.000
_cell.length_b   1.000
_cell.length_c   1.000
_cell.angle_alpha   90.00
_cell.angle_beta   90.00
_cell.angle_gamma   90.00
#
_symmetry.space_group_name_H-M   'P 1'
#
loop_
_entity.id
_entity.type
_entity.pdbx_description
1 polymer ?
#
loop_
_entity_poly.entity_id
_entity_poly.type
_entity_poly.pdbx_seq_one_letter_code
_entity_poly.pdbx_strand_id
1 'polypeptide(L)'
;MSLLNEPSVNFHIKLNEQSFHIPNELLKNNIKKIQKLVERESKRLSDFFDELSSSMAGHDTQTSMDKLNEIIRAVELLERKLEKRVNVECELLKRIEYRIEYYKELDGYKKTRNREGLISWYQRYTSLLIGDYLTRNNNIYEQELSTGGAHTSLRSKRKMSSPSFTPPQVNTGLRFLQSQGLEHYLDYDILITANQISKSLDVNHDLSLLVNWIKENQTYLSSKSSMLEFETRLQEYVELVKVQNYPNAIICFQNHLIKFINTNFEELKLASGLLVFIKSCKEQMTKQTDTKNDPYNLSTKSGFCHYFFRKAPSKDFQSTEDSFKIDSGTRIPRGGDFERYARLLDNERWNVLKRLFLQEYYSMYGISQHDPLLIYLSLGISTLKTKACLQCPVASETEDAMLDKFLDNELNQSKCPVCSDEFAPIAGDLPYAHHIQSNLFENPVMLPNGNIYDSKKIKILAGKLTSKRLYSLEQDQVLDPIDRKVYYEKDFITMYPT
;
A
#
# COMPACT_ATOMS: atom_id res chain seq x y z
N MET A 1 -19.55 -27.60 23.82
CA MET A 1 -19.23 -26.91 22.55
C MET A 1 -19.41 -25.42 22.78
N SER A 2 -18.31 -24.67 22.76
CA SER A 2 -18.28 -23.26 23.13
C SER A 2 -19.25 -22.46 22.26
N LEU A 3 -20.16 -21.72 22.92
CA LEU A 3 -20.78 -20.56 22.31
C LEU A 3 -19.63 -19.76 21.69
N LEU A 4 -19.64 -19.57 20.37
CA LEU A 4 -18.84 -18.52 19.75
C LEU A 4 -19.22 -17.25 20.52
N ASN A 5 -18.27 -16.68 21.27
CA ASN A 5 -18.50 -15.46 21.99
C ASN A 5 -18.50 -14.34 20.95
N GLU A 6 -19.60 -14.24 20.21
CA GLU A 6 -19.67 -13.41 19.02
C GLU A 6 -19.75 -11.94 19.41
N PRO A 7 -18.92 -11.07 18.80
CA PRO A 7 -19.03 -9.63 19.04
C PRO A 7 -20.42 -9.12 18.63
N SER A 8 -20.91 -8.07 19.29
CA SER A 8 -22.22 -7.49 19.00
C SER A 8 -22.27 -6.86 17.60
N VAL A 9 -23.48 -6.65 17.04
CA VAL A 9 -23.63 -5.91 15.78
C VAL A 9 -23.05 -4.50 15.89
N ASN A 10 -23.28 -3.84 17.02
CA ASN A 10 -22.72 -2.51 17.31
C ASN A 10 -21.19 -2.51 17.30
N PHE A 11 -20.54 -3.59 17.75
CA PHE A 11 -19.09 -3.73 17.65
C PHE A 11 -18.64 -3.72 16.19
N HIS A 12 -19.30 -4.48 15.32
CA HIS A 12 -18.97 -4.50 13.88
C HIS A 12 -19.23 -3.16 13.20
N ILE A 13 -20.32 -2.46 13.56
CA ILE A 13 -20.61 -1.12 13.03
C ILE A 13 -19.51 -0.14 13.45
N LYS A 14 -19.11 -0.13 14.73
CA LYS A 14 -18.06 0.74 15.24
C LYS A 14 -16.72 0.46 14.58
N LEU A 15 -16.41 -0.81 14.34
CA LEU A 15 -15.18 -1.24 13.68
C LEU A 15 -15.11 -0.79 12.22
N ASN A 16 -16.26 -0.72 11.54
CA ASN A 16 -16.37 -0.36 10.13
C ASN A 16 -16.98 1.05 9.92
N GLU A 17 -16.87 1.94 10.91
CA GLU A 17 -17.44 3.30 10.87
C GLU A 17 -16.99 4.08 9.62
N GLN A 18 -15.74 3.87 9.20
CA GLN A 18 -15.13 4.49 8.02
C GLN A 18 -15.94 4.22 6.74
N SER A 19 -16.58 3.06 6.64
CA SER A 19 -17.45 2.72 5.51
C SER A 19 -18.68 3.61 5.43
N PHE A 20 -19.13 4.27 6.49
CA PHE A 20 -20.24 5.23 6.41
C PHE A 20 -19.76 6.68 6.33
N HIS A 21 -18.53 6.94 6.80
CA HIS A 21 -17.93 8.26 6.77
C HIS A 21 -17.68 8.75 5.34
N ILE A 22 -17.12 7.90 4.47
CA ILE A 22 -16.76 8.29 3.09
C ILE A 22 -17.98 8.76 2.28
N PRO A 23 -19.09 8.00 2.17
CA PRO A 23 -20.24 8.47 1.42
C PRO A 23 -20.86 9.73 2.02
N ASN A 24 -20.85 9.87 3.35
CA ASN A 24 -21.38 11.06 4.02
C ASN A 24 -20.57 12.32 3.67
N GLU A 25 -19.24 12.25 3.69
CA GLU A 25 -18.40 13.37 3.26
C GLU A 25 -18.56 13.69 1.76
N LEU A 26 -18.71 12.67 0.92
CA LEU A 26 -18.99 12.87 -0.51
C LEU A 26 -20.36 13.53 -0.74
N LEU A 27 -21.39 13.13 0.01
CA LEU A 27 -22.72 13.76 -0.03
C LEU A 27 -22.66 15.23 0.40
N LYS A 28 -22.01 15.54 1.54
CA LYS A 28 -21.80 16.92 2.00
C LYS A 28 -21.10 17.78 0.95
N ASN A 29 -20.06 17.23 0.31
CA ASN A 29 -19.34 17.93 -0.76
C ASN A 29 -20.21 18.12 -2.00
N ASN A 30 -21.01 17.12 -2.39
CA ASN A 30 -21.93 17.21 -3.52
C ASN A 30 -23.00 18.29 -3.28
N ILE A 31 -23.59 18.34 -2.08
CA ILE A 31 -24.57 19.37 -1.69
C ILE A 31 -23.95 20.78 -1.78
N LYS A 32 -22.74 20.98 -1.25
CA LYS A 32 -22.03 22.27 -1.38
C LYS A 32 -21.77 22.64 -2.84
N LYS A 33 -21.45 21.68 -3.69
CA LYS A 33 -21.25 21.90 -5.14
C LYS A 33 -22.55 22.24 -5.85
N ILE A 34 -23.67 21.60 -5.48
CA ILE A 34 -25.01 21.90 -6.00
C ILE A 34 -25.41 23.32 -5.58
N GLN A 35 -25.28 23.69 -4.31
CA GLN A 35 -25.58 25.04 -3.80
C GLN A 35 -24.80 26.11 -4.58
N LYS A 36 -23.47 25.95 -4.71
CA LYS A 36 -22.63 26.88 -5.47
C LYS A 36 -22.99 26.94 -6.96
N LEU A 37 -23.40 25.83 -7.56
CA LEU A 37 -23.84 25.78 -8.95
C LEU A 37 -25.14 26.56 -9.14
N VAL A 38 -26.12 26.30 -8.27
CA VAL A 38 -27.44 26.95 -8.29
C VAL A 38 -27.30 28.45 -8.05
N GLU A 39 -26.53 28.87 -7.04
CA GLU A 39 -26.29 30.30 -6.76
C GLU A 39 -25.64 31.01 -7.95
N ARG A 40 -24.62 30.40 -8.56
CA ARG A 40 -23.90 30.98 -9.70
C ARG A 40 -24.79 31.12 -10.93
N GLU A 41 -25.52 30.06 -11.29
CA GLU A 41 -26.35 30.08 -12.49
C GLU A 41 -27.64 30.90 -12.24
N SER A 42 -28.16 30.95 -11.01
CA SER A 42 -29.27 31.85 -10.63
C SER A 42 -28.88 33.32 -10.81
N LYS A 43 -27.69 33.72 -10.33
CA LYS A 43 -27.17 35.07 -10.56
C LYS A 43 -27.03 35.38 -12.05
N ARG A 44 -26.43 34.45 -12.80
CA ARG A 44 -26.25 34.61 -14.26
C ARG A 44 -27.59 34.74 -15.01
N LEU A 45 -28.60 33.97 -14.61
CA LEU A 45 -29.94 34.07 -15.18
C LEU A 45 -30.58 35.42 -14.84
N SER A 46 -30.42 35.91 -13.61
CA SER A 46 -30.87 37.27 -13.23
C SER A 46 -30.24 38.33 -14.14
N ASP A 47 -28.92 38.25 -14.36
CA ASP A 47 -28.21 39.18 -15.25
C ASP A 47 -28.77 39.12 -16.69
N PHE A 48 -29.05 37.92 -17.21
CA PHE A 48 -29.68 37.76 -18.53
C PHE A 48 -31.11 38.29 -18.60
N PHE A 49 -31.91 38.15 -17.53
CA PHE A 49 -33.25 38.71 -17.47
C PHE A 49 -33.22 40.25 -17.39
N ASP A 50 -32.25 40.83 -16.68
CA ASP A 50 -32.05 42.28 -16.62
C ASP A 50 -31.63 42.85 -17.99
N GLU A 51 -30.72 42.18 -18.70
CA GLU A 51 -30.34 42.52 -20.08
C GLU A 51 -31.53 42.41 -21.05
N LEU A 52 -32.32 41.34 -20.92
CA LEU A 52 -33.52 41.14 -21.74
C LEU A 52 -34.56 42.23 -21.49
N SER A 53 -34.82 42.58 -20.22
CA SER A 53 -35.76 43.66 -19.87
C SER A 53 -35.35 45.01 -20.48
N SER A 54 -34.03 45.26 -20.54
CA SER A 54 -33.45 46.46 -21.15
C SER A 54 -33.57 46.45 -22.69
N SER A 55 -33.34 45.30 -23.33
CA SER A 55 -33.50 45.13 -24.79
C SER A 55 -34.96 45.24 -25.23
N MET A 56 -35.89 44.72 -24.43
CA MET A 56 -37.33 44.86 -24.66
C MET A 56 -37.81 46.31 -24.54
N ALA A 57 -37.23 47.11 -23.64
CA ALA A 57 -37.50 48.55 -23.55
C ALA A 57 -36.98 49.34 -24.76
N GLY A 58 -35.95 48.82 -25.45
CA GLY A 58 -35.38 49.39 -26.67
C GLY A 58 -36.09 49.02 -27.98
N HIS A 59 -37.16 48.20 -27.94
CA HIS A 59 -37.91 47.70 -29.12
C HIS A 59 -37.10 46.88 -30.14
N ASP A 60 -35.94 46.33 -29.76
CA ASP A 60 -35.16 45.45 -30.64
C ASP A 60 -35.60 43.98 -30.50
N THR A 61 -36.51 43.58 -31.38
CA THR A 61 -37.14 42.25 -31.36
C THR A 61 -36.17 41.11 -31.65
N GLN A 62 -35.15 41.34 -32.48
CA GLN A 62 -34.21 40.29 -32.87
C GLN A 62 -33.23 39.97 -31.73
N THR A 63 -32.66 40.99 -31.09
CA THR A 63 -31.76 40.78 -29.94
C THR A 63 -32.50 40.23 -28.72
N SER A 64 -33.76 40.60 -28.52
CA SER A 64 -34.62 40.00 -27.50
C SER A 64 -34.83 38.49 -27.73
N MET A 65 -35.06 38.07 -28.98
CA MET A 65 -35.21 36.65 -29.33
C MET A 65 -33.91 35.86 -29.17
N ASP A 66 -32.78 36.44 -29.56
CA ASP A 66 -31.47 35.81 -29.37
C ASP A 66 -31.13 35.64 -27.88
N LYS A 67 -31.48 36.62 -27.04
CA LYS A 67 -31.33 36.56 -25.58
C LYS A 67 -32.24 35.51 -24.94
N LEU A 68 -33.49 35.37 -25.39
CA LEU A 68 -34.36 34.26 -24.95
C LEU A 68 -33.74 32.90 -25.26
N ASN A 69 -33.18 32.73 -26.46
CA ASN A 69 -32.49 31.50 -26.84
C ASN A 69 -31.23 31.24 -25.99
N GLU A 70 -30.49 32.29 -25.61
CA GLU A 70 -29.36 32.18 -24.66
C GLU A 70 -29.82 31.72 -23.26
N ILE A 71 -30.92 32.28 -22.75
CA ILE A 71 -31.51 31.89 -21.46
C ILE A 71 -31.97 30.42 -21.50
N ILE A 72 -32.68 30.01 -22.54
CA ILE A 72 -33.12 28.60 -22.71
C ILE A 72 -31.91 27.67 -22.67
N ARG A 73 -30.86 27.95 -23.46
CA ARG A 73 -29.63 27.15 -23.47
C ARG A 73 -28.94 27.12 -22.10
N ALA A 74 -28.96 28.22 -21.35
CA ALA A 74 -28.38 28.27 -20.02
C ALA A 74 -29.16 27.40 -19.02
N VAL A 75 -30.49 27.42 -19.07
CA VAL A 75 -31.37 26.59 -18.23
C VAL A 75 -31.19 25.11 -18.57
N GLU A 76 -31.20 24.73 -19.85
CA GLU A 76 -30.95 23.35 -20.28
C GLU A 76 -29.57 22.82 -19.84
N LEU A 77 -28.55 23.68 -19.86
CA LEU A 77 -27.22 23.32 -19.39
C LEU A 77 -27.19 23.16 -17.87
N LEU A 78 -27.89 24.01 -17.13
CA LEU A 78 -28.06 23.89 -15.68
C LEU A 78 -28.76 22.57 -15.33
N GLU A 79 -29.86 22.25 -16.02
CA GLU A 79 -30.60 20.99 -15.85
C GLU A 79 -29.68 19.78 -16.05
N ARG A 80 -28.94 19.73 -17.17
CA ARG A 80 -27.97 18.66 -17.45
C ARG A 80 -26.85 18.57 -16.40
N LYS A 81 -26.40 19.69 -15.84
CA LYS A 81 -25.39 19.70 -14.76
C LYS A 81 -25.98 19.22 -13.43
N LEU A 82 -27.21 19.61 -13.11
CA LEU A 82 -27.91 19.18 -11.90
C LEU A 82 -28.23 17.70 -11.94
N GLU A 83 -28.74 17.19 -13.06
CA GLU A 83 -29.04 15.77 -13.25
C GLU A 83 -27.80 14.89 -13.00
N LYS A 84 -26.63 15.29 -13.52
CA LYS A 84 -25.36 14.60 -13.24
C LYS A 84 -25.02 14.56 -11.75
N ARG A 85 -25.31 15.63 -11.00
CA ARG A 85 -25.03 15.71 -9.56
C ARG A 85 -26.04 14.92 -8.74
N VAL A 86 -27.31 14.91 -9.16
CA VAL A 86 -28.36 14.08 -8.56
C VAL A 86 -28.05 12.60 -8.76
N ASN A 87 -27.60 12.19 -9.95
CA ASN A 87 -27.19 10.80 -10.19
C ASN A 87 -26.04 10.37 -9.25
N VAL A 88 -25.05 11.23 -9.01
CA VAL A 88 -23.98 10.96 -8.03
C VAL A 88 -24.54 10.80 -6.62
N GLU A 89 -25.48 11.66 -6.22
CA GLU A 89 -26.15 11.57 -4.93
C GLU A 89 -26.95 10.27 -4.77
N CYS A 90 -27.73 9.89 -5.77
CA CYS A 90 -28.47 8.62 -5.79
C CYS A 90 -27.54 7.42 -5.64
N GLU A 91 -26.40 7.38 -6.33
CA GLU A 91 -25.43 6.30 -6.20
C GLU A 91 -24.82 6.22 -4.80
N LEU A 92 -24.51 7.36 -4.17
CA LEU A 92 -24.00 7.40 -2.80
C LEU A 92 -25.06 6.95 -1.78
N LEU A 93 -26.32 7.35 -1.95
CA LEU A 93 -27.43 6.93 -1.10
C LEU A 93 -27.68 5.43 -1.22
N LYS A 94 -27.68 4.88 -2.44
CA LYS A 94 -27.77 3.43 -2.67
C LYS A 94 -26.67 2.67 -1.91
N ARG A 95 -25.41 3.11 -1.98
CA ARG A 95 -24.30 2.48 -1.23
C ARG A 95 -24.57 2.45 0.27
N ILE A 96 -25.08 3.56 0.84
CA ILE A 96 -25.45 3.63 2.27
C ILE A 96 -26.59 2.64 2.57
N GLU A 97 -27.62 2.58 1.75
CA GLU A 97 -28.76 1.67 1.92
C GLU A 97 -28.31 0.20 1.92
N TYR A 98 -27.50 -0.21 0.94
CA TYR A 98 -26.91 -1.56 0.90
C TYR A 98 -26.13 -1.88 2.18
N ARG A 99 -25.30 -0.94 2.67
CA ARG A 99 -24.52 -1.14 3.90
C ARG A 99 -25.40 -1.23 5.15
N ILE A 100 -26.51 -0.48 5.22
CA ILE A 100 -27.47 -0.60 6.32
C ILE A 100 -28.15 -1.97 6.29
N GLU A 101 -28.58 -2.42 5.12
CA GLU A 101 -29.21 -3.73 4.94
C GLU A 101 -28.25 -4.87 5.32
N TYR A 102 -26.97 -4.77 4.94
CA TYR A 102 -25.92 -5.71 5.30
C TYR A 102 -25.78 -5.96 6.81
N TYR A 103 -25.87 -4.91 7.63
CA TYR A 103 -25.81 -5.04 9.10
C TYR A 103 -27.16 -5.44 9.71
N LYS A 104 -28.29 -5.08 9.07
CA LYS A 104 -29.62 -5.59 9.46
C LYS A 104 -29.72 -7.10 9.27
N GLU A 105 -29.15 -7.63 8.18
CA GLU A 105 -29.05 -9.08 7.96
C GLU A 105 -28.28 -9.77 9.09
N LEU A 106 -27.13 -9.21 9.50
CA LEU A 106 -26.35 -9.74 10.62
C LEU A 106 -27.15 -9.75 11.93
N ASP A 107 -27.87 -8.66 12.22
CA ASP A 107 -28.75 -8.58 13.39
C ASP A 107 -29.87 -9.63 13.34
N GLY A 108 -30.46 -9.82 12.16
CA GLY A 108 -31.46 -10.88 11.90
C GLY A 108 -30.91 -12.28 12.15
N TYR A 109 -29.72 -12.61 11.62
CA TYR A 109 -29.09 -13.92 11.83
C TYR A 109 -28.74 -14.17 13.31
N LYS A 110 -28.31 -13.14 14.04
CA LYS A 110 -28.02 -13.26 15.48
C LYS A 110 -29.27 -13.46 16.32
N LYS A 111 -30.35 -12.72 16.04
CA LYS A 111 -31.64 -12.88 16.71
C LYS A 111 -32.23 -14.27 16.49
N THR A 112 -32.10 -14.80 15.28
CA THR A 112 -32.59 -16.14 14.91
C THR A 112 -31.62 -17.27 15.26
N ARG A 113 -30.40 -16.96 15.71
CA ARG A 113 -29.29 -17.91 15.96
C ARG A 113 -28.99 -18.81 14.76
N ASN A 114 -29.15 -18.28 13.54
CA ASN A 114 -28.90 -19.03 12.31
C ASN A 114 -27.38 -19.14 12.06
N ARG A 115 -26.80 -20.31 12.35
CA ARG A 115 -25.37 -20.58 12.19
C ARG A 115 -24.90 -20.48 10.73
N GLU A 116 -25.68 -20.99 9.78
CA GLU A 116 -25.30 -20.99 8.37
C GLU A 116 -25.28 -19.57 7.79
N GLY A 117 -26.30 -18.76 8.14
CA GLY A 117 -26.36 -17.35 7.79
C GLY A 117 -25.19 -16.54 8.34
N LEU A 118 -24.79 -16.81 9.59
CA LEU A 118 -23.61 -16.18 10.20
C LEU A 118 -22.31 -16.53 9.48
N ILE A 119 -22.09 -17.81 9.16
CA ILE A 119 -20.90 -18.25 8.41
C ILE A 119 -20.85 -17.57 7.05
N SER A 120 -21.97 -17.54 6.31
CA SER A 120 -22.07 -16.87 5.01
C SER A 120 -21.80 -15.37 5.11
N TRP A 121 -22.32 -14.69 6.15
CA TRP A 121 -22.04 -13.28 6.39
C TRP A 121 -20.55 -13.03 6.67
N TYR A 122 -19.91 -13.84 7.52
CA TYR A 122 -18.49 -13.70 7.80
C TYR A 122 -17.62 -13.98 6.58
N GLN A 123 -17.99 -14.94 5.73
CA GLN A 123 -17.32 -15.16 4.45
C GLN A 123 -17.42 -13.94 3.52
N ARG A 124 -18.61 -13.34 3.39
CA ARG A 124 -18.78 -12.08 2.64
C ARG A 124 -17.95 -10.94 3.23
N TYR A 125 -17.89 -10.84 4.56
CA TYR A 125 -17.06 -9.84 5.24
C TYR A 125 -15.56 -10.06 4.94
N THR A 126 -15.08 -11.30 5.00
CA THR A 126 -13.71 -11.64 4.60
C THR A 126 -13.44 -11.29 3.14
N SER A 127 -14.36 -11.59 2.22
CA SER A 127 -14.27 -11.15 0.83
C SER A 127 -14.19 -9.63 0.71
N LEU A 128 -14.97 -8.88 1.49
CA LEU A 128 -14.91 -7.43 1.49
C LEU A 128 -13.52 -6.90 1.93
N LEU A 129 -12.93 -7.50 2.96
CA LEU A 129 -11.58 -7.16 3.43
C LEU A 129 -10.50 -7.47 2.39
N ILE A 130 -10.63 -8.60 1.69
CA ILE A 130 -9.75 -8.96 0.57
C ILE A 130 -9.91 -7.95 -0.56
N GLY A 131 -11.15 -7.59 -0.91
CA GLY A 131 -11.44 -6.58 -1.93
C GLY A 131 -10.86 -5.20 -1.60
N ASP A 132 -10.96 -4.76 -0.34
CA ASP A 132 -10.33 -3.52 0.14
C ASP A 132 -8.81 -3.57 -0.01
N TYR A 133 -8.17 -4.63 0.50
CA TYR A 133 -6.73 -4.82 0.39
C TYR A 133 -6.25 -4.82 -1.06
N LEU A 134 -6.90 -5.60 -1.92
CA LEU A 134 -6.57 -5.66 -3.35
C LEU A 134 -6.76 -4.31 -4.02
N THR A 135 -7.82 -3.57 -3.70
CA THR A 135 -8.08 -2.26 -4.31
C THR A 135 -6.99 -1.24 -3.95
N ARG A 136 -6.54 -1.24 -2.69
CA ARG A 136 -5.48 -0.35 -2.17
C ARG A 136 -4.08 -0.71 -2.66
N ASN A 137 -3.79 -1.99 -2.77
CA ASN A 137 -2.43 -2.50 -3.00
C ASN A 137 -2.20 -3.06 -4.41
N ASN A 138 -3.21 -3.04 -5.30
CA ASN A 138 -3.05 -3.53 -6.67
C ASN A 138 -1.83 -2.88 -7.33
N ASN A 139 -0.91 -3.70 -7.82
CA ASN A 139 0.15 -3.25 -8.70
C ASN A 139 -0.44 -3.16 -10.10
N ILE A 140 -0.53 -1.95 -10.64
CA ILE A 140 -0.76 -1.76 -12.07
C ILE A 140 0.48 -2.35 -12.74
N TYR A 141 0.39 -3.59 -13.22
CA TYR A 141 1.49 -4.17 -14.00
C TYR A 141 1.60 -3.41 -15.31
N GLU A 142 2.63 -2.57 -15.42
CA GLU A 142 3.07 -1.84 -16.62
C GLU A 142 3.47 -2.72 -17.82
N GLN A 143 3.23 -4.03 -17.78
CA GLN A 143 3.75 -4.98 -18.77
C GLN A 143 3.11 -4.90 -20.17
N GLU A 144 2.23 -3.94 -20.44
CA GLU A 144 1.64 -3.75 -21.78
C GLU A 144 1.81 -2.33 -22.37
N LEU A 145 2.64 -1.47 -21.77
CA LEU A 145 2.87 -0.11 -22.30
C LEU A 145 4.26 0.11 -22.91
N SER A 146 5.15 -0.88 -22.92
CA SER A 146 6.48 -0.73 -23.55
C SER A 146 7.14 -2.08 -23.84
N THR A 147 6.78 -2.78 -24.92
CA THR A 147 7.72 -3.58 -25.76
C THR A 147 6.97 -4.36 -26.86
N GLY A 148 6.93 -3.77 -28.04
CA GLY A 148 7.26 -4.54 -29.23
C GLY A 148 8.79 -4.65 -29.30
N GLY A 149 9.33 -5.85 -29.20
CA GLY A 149 10.76 -6.11 -29.45
C GLY A 149 11.28 -7.46 -28.99
N ALA A 150 11.04 -8.50 -29.82
CA ALA A 150 11.89 -9.69 -30.07
C ALA A 150 12.21 -10.64 -28.88
N HIS A 151 12.10 -11.97 -28.92
CA HIS A 151 11.86 -13.02 -29.92
C HIS A 151 11.00 -14.12 -29.22
N THR A 152 10.03 -14.76 -29.86
CA THR A 152 10.26 -16.05 -30.53
C THR A 152 9.04 -16.42 -31.39
N SER A 153 9.36 -16.97 -32.55
CA SER A 153 8.51 -17.32 -33.68
C SER A 153 7.44 -18.37 -33.40
N LEU A 154 6.22 -18.19 -33.95
CA LEU A 154 5.63 -19.06 -34.99
C LEU A 154 4.20 -18.60 -35.42
N ARG A 155 4.15 -17.93 -36.59
CA ARG A 155 3.21 -18.13 -37.72
C ARG A 155 1.68 -18.17 -37.47
N SER A 156 0.96 -17.11 -37.87
CA SER A 156 0.16 -17.08 -39.12
C SER A 156 -0.56 -15.74 -39.37
N LYS A 157 -0.55 -15.35 -40.65
CA LYS A 157 -1.03 -14.08 -41.23
C LYS A 157 -2.56 -14.04 -41.40
N ARG A 158 -3.20 -12.88 -41.19
CA ARG A 158 -3.80 -11.99 -42.24
C ARG A 158 -4.87 -11.00 -41.68
N LYS A 159 -4.62 -9.71 -41.96
CA LYS A 159 -5.50 -8.63 -42.45
C LYS A 159 -6.73 -8.11 -41.64
N MET A 160 -6.56 -6.83 -41.26
CA MET A 160 -7.41 -5.63 -41.51
C MET A 160 -8.52 -5.22 -40.52
N SER A 161 -8.36 -3.97 -40.05
CA SER A 161 -9.35 -2.94 -39.68
C SER A 161 -10.28 -3.17 -38.49
N SER A 162 -9.94 -2.57 -37.35
CA SER A 162 -10.84 -1.79 -36.47
C SER A 162 -10.02 -1.04 -35.40
N PRO A 163 -10.39 0.18 -34.97
CA PRO A 163 -9.71 0.87 -33.88
C PRO A 163 -10.11 0.17 -32.58
N SER A 164 -9.23 -0.68 -32.05
CA SER A 164 -9.47 -1.35 -30.77
C SER A 164 -9.41 -0.33 -29.64
N PHE A 165 -10.59 0.08 -29.18
CA PHE A 165 -10.79 0.63 -27.84
C PHE A 165 -10.25 -0.41 -26.85
N THR A 166 -9.04 -0.20 -26.33
CA THR A 166 -8.56 -1.01 -25.20
C THR A 166 -9.44 -0.65 -24.00
N PRO A 167 -10.21 -1.59 -23.42
CA PRO A 167 -11.01 -1.28 -22.24
C PRO A 167 -10.07 -0.82 -21.11
N PRO A 168 -10.47 0.18 -20.31
CA PRO A 168 -9.63 0.67 -19.22
C PRO A 168 -9.27 -0.50 -18.32
N GLN A 169 -7.98 -0.73 -18.07
CA GLN A 169 -7.50 -1.84 -17.24
C GLN A 169 -8.17 -1.76 -15.86
N VAL A 170 -9.09 -2.68 -15.60
CA VAL A 170 -9.93 -2.68 -14.40
C VAL A 170 -9.08 -3.16 -13.23
N ASN A 171 -9.05 -2.37 -12.15
CA ASN A 171 -8.37 -2.72 -10.90
C ASN A 171 -8.79 -4.15 -10.46
N THR A 172 -7.81 -4.99 -10.11
CA THR A 172 -8.04 -6.39 -9.73
C THR A 172 -9.02 -6.52 -8.56
N GLY A 173 -8.95 -5.61 -7.58
CA GLY A 173 -9.87 -5.54 -6.46
C GLY A 173 -11.31 -5.26 -6.88
N LEU A 174 -11.52 -4.37 -7.86
CA LEU A 174 -12.85 -4.10 -8.41
C LEU A 174 -13.41 -5.32 -9.15
N ARG A 175 -12.59 -6.02 -9.96
CA ARG A 175 -13.03 -7.26 -10.62
C ARG A 175 -13.42 -8.33 -9.62
N PHE A 176 -12.65 -8.45 -8.53
CA PHE A 176 -12.95 -9.36 -7.45
C PHE A 176 -14.28 -9.01 -6.78
N LEU A 177 -14.50 -7.75 -6.41
CA LEU A 177 -15.75 -7.29 -5.79
C LEU A 177 -16.97 -7.54 -6.68
N GLN A 178 -16.87 -7.26 -7.98
CA GLN A 178 -17.94 -7.51 -8.95
C GLN A 178 -18.29 -8.99 -9.06
N SER A 179 -17.28 -9.87 -9.08
CA SER A 179 -17.51 -11.32 -9.11
C SER A 179 -18.26 -11.85 -7.87
N GLN A 180 -18.16 -11.13 -6.76
CA GLN A 180 -18.81 -11.46 -5.49
C GLN A 180 -20.11 -10.67 -5.25
N GLY A 181 -20.46 -9.73 -6.15
CA GLY A 181 -21.60 -8.82 -5.96
C GLY A 181 -21.42 -7.86 -4.78
N LEU A 182 -20.17 -7.47 -4.47
CA LEU A 182 -19.82 -6.68 -3.29
C LEU A 182 -19.44 -5.22 -3.60
N GLU A 183 -19.62 -4.75 -4.83
CA GLU A 183 -19.21 -3.41 -5.29
C GLU A 183 -19.82 -2.25 -4.49
N HIS A 184 -21.07 -2.38 -4.01
CA HIS A 184 -21.75 -1.31 -3.28
C HIS A 184 -21.30 -1.19 -1.81
N TYR A 185 -20.63 -2.22 -1.26
CA TYR A 185 -20.22 -2.24 0.14
C TYR A 185 -18.85 -1.56 0.38
N LEU A 186 -18.10 -1.25 -0.68
CA LEU A 186 -16.81 -0.56 -0.61
C LEU A 186 -16.79 0.68 -1.51
N ASP A 187 -16.23 1.78 -1.02
CA ASP A 187 -15.98 2.98 -1.85
C ASP A 187 -14.71 2.80 -2.70
N TYR A 188 -14.78 1.82 -3.61
CA TYR A 188 -13.66 1.39 -4.42
C TYR A 188 -13.12 2.51 -5.32
N ASP A 189 -13.95 3.44 -5.74
CA ASP A 189 -13.58 4.60 -6.57
C ASP A 189 -12.58 5.53 -5.86
N ILE A 190 -12.83 5.80 -4.58
CA ILE A 190 -11.93 6.59 -3.73
C ILE A 190 -10.61 5.85 -3.51
N LEU A 191 -10.67 4.55 -3.23
CA LEU A 191 -9.47 3.73 -3.01
C LEU A 191 -8.63 3.56 -4.28
N ILE A 192 -9.27 3.38 -5.45
CA ILE A 192 -8.58 3.32 -6.74
C ILE A 192 -7.88 4.64 -7.04
N THR A 193 -8.54 5.77 -6.79
CA THR A 193 -7.94 7.10 -7.02
C THR A 193 -6.70 7.29 -6.14
N ALA A 194 -6.76 6.89 -4.86
CA ALA A 194 -5.62 6.92 -3.95
C ALA A 194 -4.47 6.04 -4.46
N ASN A 195 -4.77 4.81 -4.88
CA ASN A 195 -3.79 3.87 -5.42
C ASN A 195 -3.14 4.44 -6.70
N GLN A 196 -3.93 4.97 -7.64
CA GLN A 196 -3.43 5.56 -8.89
C GLN A 196 -2.43 6.70 -8.63
N ILE A 197 -2.78 7.65 -7.77
CA ILE A 197 -1.87 8.75 -7.41
C ILE A 197 -0.63 8.17 -6.71
N SER A 198 -0.81 7.25 -5.76
CA SER A 198 0.30 6.64 -5.04
C SER A 198 1.26 5.88 -5.96
N LYS A 199 0.78 5.18 -6.99
CA LYS A 199 1.61 4.41 -7.93
C LYS A 199 2.27 5.31 -8.96
N SER A 200 1.60 6.38 -9.39
CA SER A 200 2.20 7.44 -10.21
C SER A 200 3.46 8.03 -9.57
N LEU A 201 3.44 8.19 -8.24
CA LEU A 201 4.59 8.69 -7.48
C LEU A 201 5.71 7.66 -7.30
N ASP A 202 5.36 6.37 -7.24
CA ASP A 202 6.28 5.27 -6.91
C ASP A 202 6.99 4.69 -8.15
N VAL A 203 6.23 4.53 -9.24
CA VAL A 203 6.69 3.87 -10.48
C VAL A 203 7.08 4.91 -11.53
N ASN A 204 6.17 5.84 -11.81
CA ASN A 204 6.31 6.78 -12.92
C ASN A 204 7.06 8.06 -12.54
N HIS A 205 7.24 8.31 -11.25
CA HIS A 205 7.73 9.57 -10.71
C HIS A 205 6.99 10.78 -11.33
N ASP A 206 5.68 10.66 -11.53
CA ASP A 206 4.83 11.71 -12.10
C ASP A 206 3.99 12.39 -11.02
N LEU A 207 4.13 13.72 -10.94
CA LEU A 207 3.46 14.60 -9.99
C LEU A 207 2.13 15.15 -10.50
N SER A 208 1.80 14.95 -11.77
CA SER A 208 0.65 15.59 -12.43
C SER A 208 -0.67 15.28 -11.73
N LEU A 209 -0.89 14.01 -11.38
CA LEU A 209 -2.09 13.56 -10.67
C LEU A 209 -2.17 14.13 -9.25
N LEU A 210 -1.03 14.18 -8.54
CA LEU A 210 -0.95 14.74 -7.20
C LEU A 210 -1.23 16.25 -7.21
N VAL A 211 -0.65 17.00 -8.15
CA VAL A 211 -0.87 18.43 -8.32
C VAL A 211 -2.33 18.74 -8.64
N ASN A 212 -2.99 17.93 -9.47
CA ASN A 212 -4.42 18.10 -9.74
C ASN A 212 -5.26 17.88 -8.47
N TRP A 213 -4.96 16.82 -7.72
CA TRP A 213 -5.66 16.54 -6.47
C TRP A 213 -5.47 17.65 -5.42
N ILE A 214 -4.26 18.23 -5.31
CA ILE A 214 -3.99 19.36 -4.42
C ILE A 214 -4.82 20.59 -4.81
N LYS A 215 -4.94 20.90 -6.11
CA LYS A 215 -5.76 22.02 -6.59
C LYS A 215 -7.23 21.83 -6.23
N GLU A 216 -7.75 20.63 -6.37
CA GLU A 216 -9.15 20.32 -6.04
C GLU A 216 -9.45 20.44 -4.54
N ASN A 217 -8.47 20.14 -3.69
CA ASN A 217 -8.62 20.05 -2.23
C ASN A 217 -7.85 21.14 -1.46
N GLN A 218 -7.50 22.25 -2.11
CA GLN A 218 -6.67 23.31 -1.51
C GLN A 218 -7.27 23.89 -0.22
N THR A 219 -8.59 24.08 -0.16
CA THR A 219 -9.28 24.60 1.03
C THR A 219 -9.09 23.69 2.26
N TYR A 220 -9.14 22.38 2.06
CA TYR A 220 -8.87 21.39 3.10
C TYR A 220 -7.41 21.46 3.55
N LEU A 221 -6.46 21.44 2.59
CA LEU A 221 -5.03 21.47 2.89
C LEU A 221 -4.61 22.77 3.61
N SER A 222 -5.19 23.91 3.23
CA SER A 222 -4.94 25.19 3.91
C SER A 222 -5.46 25.20 5.34
N SER A 223 -6.60 24.55 5.60
CA SER A 223 -7.19 24.49 6.96
C SER A 223 -6.35 23.63 7.91
N LYS A 224 -5.70 22.59 7.37
CA LYS A 224 -4.85 21.67 8.12
C LYS A 224 -3.37 22.10 8.16
N SER A 225 -3.00 23.17 7.46
CA SER A 225 -1.62 23.64 7.30
C SER A 225 -0.66 22.55 6.79
N SER A 226 -1.13 21.72 5.86
CA SER A 226 -0.36 20.57 5.37
C SER A 226 0.87 21.00 4.56
N MET A 227 2.02 20.35 4.82
CA MET A 227 3.27 20.57 4.07
C MET A 227 3.26 19.92 2.67
N LEU A 228 2.21 19.18 2.33
CA LEU A 228 2.12 18.40 1.10
C LEU A 228 2.22 19.27 -0.17
N GLU A 229 1.61 20.46 -0.18
CA GLU A 229 1.71 21.38 -1.32
C GLU A 229 3.16 21.82 -1.52
N PHE A 230 3.84 22.22 -0.44
CA PHE A 230 5.24 22.62 -0.48
C PHE A 230 6.14 21.48 -0.98
N GLU A 231 6.03 20.28 -0.39
CA GLU A 231 6.88 19.14 -0.74
C GLU A 231 6.67 18.68 -2.20
N THR A 232 5.43 18.72 -2.69
CA THR A 232 5.10 18.39 -4.09
C THR A 232 5.76 19.37 -5.06
N ARG A 233 5.65 20.68 -4.78
CA ARG A 233 6.23 21.72 -5.63
C ARG A 233 7.75 21.74 -5.57
N LEU A 234 8.32 21.43 -4.40
CA LEU A 234 9.76 21.25 -4.25
C LEU A 234 10.24 20.03 -5.04
N GLN A 235 9.48 18.92 -5.06
CA GLN A 235 9.82 17.77 -5.90
C GLN A 235 9.74 18.13 -7.40
N GLU A 236 8.71 18.84 -7.84
CA GLU A 236 8.57 19.33 -9.22
C GLU A 236 9.77 20.18 -9.63
N TYR A 237 10.20 21.09 -8.76
CA TYR A 237 11.40 21.89 -8.96
C TYR A 237 12.66 21.03 -9.06
N VAL A 238 12.87 20.09 -8.15
CA VAL A 238 14.05 19.20 -8.15
C VAL A 238 14.13 18.39 -9.44
N GLU A 239 13.02 17.85 -9.92
CA GLU A 239 12.98 17.09 -11.18
C GLU A 239 13.26 17.97 -12.41
N LEU A 240 12.73 19.20 -12.46
CA LEU A 240 13.07 20.16 -13.53
C LEU A 240 14.56 20.50 -13.54
N VAL A 241 15.16 20.66 -12.35
CA VAL A 241 16.59 20.94 -12.18
C VAL A 241 17.43 19.72 -12.58
N LYS A 242 16.99 18.50 -12.25
CA LYS A 242 17.60 17.23 -12.72
C LYS A 242 17.62 17.12 -14.24
N VAL A 243 16.55 17.53 -14.92
CA VAL A 243 16.43 17.55 -16.40
C VAL A 243 17.17 18.74 -17.05
N GLN A 244 17.74 19.65 -16.25
CA GLN A 244 18.40 20.90 -16.71
C GLN A 244 17.45 21.87 -17.44
N ASN A 245 16.14 21.78 -17.19
CA ASN A 245 15.17 22.75 -17.68
C ASN A 245 15.07 23.94 -16.72
N TYR A 246 16.11 24.77 -16.74
CA TYR A 246 16.27 25.91 -15.83
C TYR A 246 15.14 26.97 -15.94
N PRO A 247 14.65 27.35 -17.14
CA PRO A 247 13.58 28.34 -17.24
C PRO A 247 12.31 27.90 -16.49
N ASN A 248 11.86 26.67 -16.70
CA ASN A 248 10.66 26.15 -16.03
C ASN A 248 10.89 25.95 -14.52
N ALA A 249 12.10 25.54 -14.12
CA ALA A 249 12.46 25.43 -12.71
C ALA A 249 12.36 26.80 -11.99
N ILE A 250 12.87 27.87 -12.60
CA ILE A 250 12.81 29.23 -12.04
C ILE A 250 11.36 29.71 -11.95
N ILE A 251 10.54 29.46 -12.97
CA ILE A 251 9.11 29.81 -12.97
C ILE A 251 8.38 29.05 -11.84
N CYS A 252 8.63 27.76 -11.68
CA CYS A 252 8.06 26.95 -10.60
C CYS A 252 8.47 27.51 -9.22
N PHE A 253 9.75 27.84 -9.05
CA PHE A 253 10.27 28.45 -7.83
C PHE A 253 9.56 29.77 -7.51
N GLN A 254 9.46 30.67 -8.49
CA GLN A 254 8.88 32.00 -8.30
C GLN A 254 7.37 31.97 -8.04
N ASN A 255 6.63 31.15 -8.78
CA ASN A 255 5.16 31.14 -8.70
C ASN A 255 4.62 30.31 -7.53
N HIS A 256 5.30 29.21 -7.20
CA HIS A 256 4.78 28.21 -6.27
C HIS A 256 5.55 28.17 -4.95
N LEU A 257 6.90 28.23 -4.98
CA LEU A 257 7.70 28.07 -3.76
C LEU A 257 7.85 29.36 -2.94
N ILE A 258 7.93 30.55 -3.57
CA ILE A 258 8.14 31.83 -2.85
C ILE A 258 7.06 32.08 -1.77
N LYS A 259 5.84 31.57 -1.95
CA LYS A 259 4.75 31.69 -0.97
C LYS A 259 5.11 31.10 0.40
N PHE A 260 6.04 30.14 0.43
CA PHE A 260 6.49 29.43 1.63
C PHE A 260 7.82 29.96 2.18
N ILE A 261 8.29 31.14 1.75
CA ILE A 261 9.56 31.70 2.21
C ILE A 261 9.60 31.93 3.72
N ASN A 262 8.48 32.33 4.32
CA ASN A 262 8.39 32.59 5.76
C ASN A 262 8.30 31.30 6.59
N THR A 263 7.88 30.18 5.99
CA THR A 263 7.69 28.90 6.69
C THR A 263 8.88 27.95 6.50
N ASN A 264 9.50 27.93 5.32
CA ASN A 264 10.48 26.92 4.91
C ASN A 264 11.76 27.54 4.30
N PHE A 265 12.25 28.64 4.87
CA PHE A 265 13.39 29.40 4.32
C PHE A 265 14.64 28.56 4.04
N GLU A 266 15.04 27.68 4.96
CA GLU A 266 16.25 26.86 4.81
C GLU A 266 16.15 25.87 3.63
N GLU A 267 14.97 25.29 3.39
CA GLU A 267 14.74 24.39 2.25
C GLU A 267 14.75 25.16 0.92
N LEU A 268 14.19 26.38 0.88
CA LEU A 268 14.28 27.24 -0.31
C LEU A 268 15.72 27.71 -0.59
N LYS A 269 16.50 28.00 0.46
CA LYS A 269 17.92 28.32 0.36
C LYS A 269 18.71 27.13 -0.18
N LEU A 270 18.39 25.92 0.26
CA LEU A 270 18.98 24.70 -0.26
C LEU A 270 18.58 24.48 -1.73
N ALA A 271 17.30 24.63 -2.08
CA ALA A 271 16.80 24.48 -3.44
C ALA A 271 17.43 25.48 -4.43
N SER A 272 17.60 26.74 -4.03
CA SER A 272 18.29 27.75 -4.84
C SER A 272 19.79 27.45 -4.98
N GLY A 273 20.44 26.95 -3.92
CA GLY A 273 21.82 26.46 -4.00
C GLY A 273 21.97 25.24 -4.93
N LEU A 274 21.00 24.32 -4.93
CA LEU A 274 21.02 23.14 -5.79
C LEU A 274 21.08 23.52 -7.27
N LEU A 275 20.41 24.61 -7.68
CA LEU A 275 20.45 25.12 -9.06
C LEU A 275 21.89 25.41 -9.53
N VAL A 276 22.72 25.94 -8.62
CA VAL A 276 24.11 26.30 -8.89
C VAL A 276 25.00 25.04 -8.86
N PHE A 277 24.80 24.17 -7.87
CA PHE A 277 25.70 23.04 -7.60
C PHE A 277 25.30 21.72 -8.27
N ILE A 278 24.19 21.64 -9.01
CA ILE A 278 23.72 20.37 -9.57
C ILE A 278 24.74 19.71 -10.53
N LYS A 279 25.48 20.49 -11.32
CA LYS A 279 26.51 19.95 -12.22
C LYS A 279 27.62 19.26 -11.41
N SER A 280 28.12 19.92 -10.38
CA SER A 280 29.12 19.38 -9.46
C SER A 280 28.61 18.17 -8.66
N CYS A 281 27.33 18.16 -8.28
CA CYS A 281 26.71 17.02 -7.60
C CYS A 281 26.63 15.80 -8.52
N LYS A 282 26.19 15.97 -9.78
CA LYS A 282 26.16 14.88 -10.77
C LYS A 282 27.55 14.31 -11.05
N GLU A 283 28.58 15.15 -11.13
CA GLU A 283 29.97 14.72 -11.31
C GLU A 283 30.54 13.96 -10.11
N GLN A 284 30.09 14.24 -8.89
CA GLN A 284 30.51 13.49 -7.70
C GLN A 284 29.74 12.17 -7.54
N MET A 285 28.45 12.14 -7.87
CA MET A 285 27.63 10.91 -7.85
C MET A 285 28.13 9.89 -8.88
N THR A 286 28.55 10.35 -10.07
CA THR A 286 29.16 9.49 -11.10
C THR A 286 30.55 8.95 -10.70
N LYS A 287 31.36 9.77 -10.02
CA LYS A 287 32.64 9.30 -9.43
C LYS A 287 32.41 8.28 -8.32
N GLN A 288 31.33 8.40 -7.53
CA GLN A 288 30.98 7.42 -6.50
C GLN A 288 30.55 6.06 -7.08
N THR A 289 29.85 6.05 -8.22
CA THR A 289 29.49 4.79 -8.91
C THR A 289 30.70 4.09 -9.54
N ASP A 290 31.70 4.84 -10.03
CA ASP A 290 32.97 4.26 -10.52
C ASP A 290 33.90 3.81 -9.37
N THR A 291 33.70 4.31 -8.14
CA THR A 291 34.38 3.83 -6.92
C THR A 291 33.70 2.64 -6.24
N LYS A 292 32.80 1.93 -6.93
CA LYS A 292 32.57 0.50 -6.65
C LYS A 292 33.72 -0.38 -7.16
N ASN A 293 34.82 0.20 -7.65
CA ASN A 293 36.13 -0.39 -7.50
C ASN A 293 36.69 0.03 -6.14
N ASP A 294 36.80 -0.94 -5.22
CA ASP A 294 37.24 -0.75 -3.85
C ASP A 294 38.40 0.26 -3.75
N PRO A 295 38.35 1.24 -2.81
CA PRO A 295 39.50 2.09 -2.48
C PRO A 295 40.70 1.30 -1.93
N TYR A 296 40.54 -0.01 -1.76
CA TYR A 296 41.54 -0.99 -1.35
C TYR A 296 41.95 -1.94 -2.48
N ASN A 297 41.51 -1.72 -3.72
CA ASN A 297 41.92 -2.57 -4.84
C ASN A 297 43.38 -2.26 -5.22
N LEU A 298 44.32 -3.02 -4.63
CA LEU A 298 45.77 -2.91 -4.86
C LEU A 298 46.19 -3.12 -6.33
N SER A 299 45.29 -3.58 -7.20
CA SER A 299 45.57 -3.79 -8.62
C SER A 299 45.69 -2.49 -9.44
N THR A 300 45.16 -1.36 -8.95
CA THR A 300 45.29 -0.06 -9.61
C THR A 300 46.37 0.78 -8.95
N LYS A 301 47.23 1.43 -9.77
CA LYS A 301 48.33 2.31 -9.31
C LYS A 301 47.82 3.41 -8.36
N SER A 302 46.59 3.89 -8.56
CA SER A 302 45.95 4.88 -7.68
C SER A 302 45.51 4.29 -6.34
N GLY A 303 44.96 3.06 -6.31
CA GLY A 303 44.56 2.38 -5.08
C GLY A 303 45.76 2.02 -4.20
N PHE A 304 46.84 1.52 -4.81
CA PHE A 304 48.11 1.23 -4.11
C PHE A 304 48.69 2.48 -3.43
N CYS A 305 48.77 3.60 -4.14
CA CYS A 305 49.32 4.83 -3.57
C CYS A 305 48.45 5.41 -2.44
N HIS A 306 47.12 5.35 -2.60
CA HIS A 306 46.20 5.83 -1.58
C HIS A 306 46.28 4.98 -0.29
N TYR A 307 46.41 3.66 -0.41
CA TYR A 307 46.49 2.75 0.73
C TYR A 307 47.78 2.92 1.55
N PHE A 308 48.94 2.92 0.90
CA PHE A 308 50.23 2.97 1.61
C PHE A 308 50.69 4.37 2.00
N PHE A 309 50.43 5.38 1.17
CA PHE A 309 50.99 6.72 1.38
C PHE A 309 49.94 7.75 1.82
N ARG A 310 48.67 7.36 1.93
CA ARG A 310 47.53 8.25 2.21
C ARG A 310 47.53 9.51 1.34
N LYS A 311 48.06 9.41 0.12
CA LYS A 311 48.11 10.48 -0.89
C LYS A 311 47.65 9.94 -2.23
N ALA A 312 46.75 10.65 -2.91
CA ALA A 312 46.43 10.36 -4.29
C ALA A 312 47.64 10.71 -5.18
N PRO A 313 47.94 9.91 -6.23
CA PRO A 313 49.04 10.24 -7.14
C PRO A 313 48.78 11.60 -7.80
N SER A 314 49.80 12.47 -7.81
CA SER A 314 49.76 13.73 -8.56
C SER A 314 49.54 13.39 -10.02
N LYS A 315 48.47 13.94 -10.64
CA LYS A 315 48.31 13.87 -12.09
C LYS A 315 49.51 14.59 -12.72
N ASP A 316 50.35 13.85 -13.42
CA ASP A 316 51.49 14.41 -14.14
C ASP A 316 51.00 15.44 -15.17
N PHE A 317 51.74 16.55 -15.24
CA PHE A 317 51.60 17.61 -16.23
C PHE A 317 51.65 17.02 -17.65
N GLN A 318 50.58 17.21 -18.42
CA GLN A 318 50.67 17.34 -19.87
C GLN A 318 50.26 18.77 -20.25
N SER A 319 51.15 19.38 -21.02
CA SER A 319 51.19 20.76 -21.49
C SER A 319 50.21 21.03 -22.65
N THR A 320 49.66 22.27 -22.67
CA THR A 320 49.16 23.07 -23.82
C THR A 320 47.98 22.49 -24.62
N GLU A 321 46.82 23.13 -24.81
CA GLU A 321 46.58 24.50 -25.30
C GLU A 321 45.25 25.11 -24.77
N ASP A 322 45.15 26.43 -24.93
CA ASP A 322 44.16 27.38 -24.43
C ASP A 322 42.66 27.10 -24.69
N SER A 323 41.82 27.38 -23.70
CA SER A 323 40.67 28.30 -23.85
C SER A 323 39.91 28.53 -22.54
N PHE A 324 39.89 29.80 -22.13
CA PHE A 324 38.91 30.49 -21.25
C PHE A 324 38.56 29.86 -19.88
N LYS A 325 39.39 30.20 -18.89
CA LYS A 325 38.96 30.27 -17.49
C LYS A 325 38.03 31.48 -17.29
N ILE A 326 36.77 31.22 -16.94
CA ILE A 326 36.00 32.16 -16.14
C ILE A 326 36.33 31.83 -14.68
N ASP A 327 37.23 32.62 -14.10
CA ASP A 327 37.36 32.78 -12.66
C ASP A 327 36.05 33.37 -12.12
N SER A 328 35.22 32.52 -11.52
CA SER A 328 34.22 32.96 -10.54
C SER A 328 34.40 32.11 -9.29
N GLY A 329 35.18 32.67 -8.36
CA GLY A 329 35.50 32.08 -7.08
C GLY A 329 34.23 31.82 -6.26
N THR A 330 33.76 30.58 -6.29
CA THR A 330 32.93 30.03 -5.22
C THR A 330 33.78 28.93 -4.58
N ARG A 331 34.36 29.22 -3.40
CA ARG A 331 35.05 28.20 -2.61
C ARG A 331 34.05 27.07 -2.36
N ILE A 332 34.32 25.91 -2.95
CA ILE A 332 33.54 24.68 -2.80
C ILE A 332 33.49 24.33 -1.30
N PRO A 333 32.31 24.18 -0.67
CA PRO A 333 32.25 23.72 0.71
C PRO A 333 32.71 22.26 0.78
N ARG A 334 33.67 21.98 1.65
CA ARG A 334 34.20 20.64 1.86
C ARG A 334 33.15 19.77 2.57
N GLY A 335 32.74 18.67 1.93
CA GLY A 335 32.13 17.49 2.57
C GLY A 335 30.68 17.63 3.04
N GLY A 336 30.39 18.55 3.97
CA GLY A 336 29.12 18.57 4.70
C GLY A 336 27.91 19.14 3.96
N ASP A 337 28.11 20.05 3.01
CA ASP A 337 27.00 20.67 2.27
C ASP A 337 26.53 19.80 1.09
N PHE A 338 27.42 18.96 0.53
CA PHE A 338 27.06 18.01 -0.52
C PHE A 338 26.10 16.92 -0.05
N GLU A 339 26.20 16.52 1.21
CA GLU A 339 25.26 15.56 1.82
C GLU A 339 23.83 16.11 1.88
N ARG A 340 23.67 17.42 2.07
CA ARG A 340 22.34 18.08 2.04
C ARG A 340 21.73 18.08 0.64
N TYR A 341 22.54 18.36 -0.39
CA TYR A 341 22.10 18.27 -1.78
C TYR A 341 21.84 16.83 -2.21
N ALA A 342 22.63 15.86 -1.74
CA ALA A 342 22.43 14.44 -2.00
C ALA A 342 21.08 13.95 -1.46
N ARG A 343 20.72 14.32 -0.21
CA ARG A 343 19.41 14.00 0.36
C ARG A 343 18.24 14.60 -0.43
N LEU A 344 18.41 15.79 -1.00
CA LEU A 344 17.36 16.43 -1.82
C LEU A 344 17.21 15.74 -3.19
N LEU A 345 18.27 15.13 -3.71
CA LEU A 345 18.26 14.40 -4.98
C LEU A 345 17.84 12.93 -4.84
N ASP A 346 17.82 12.40 -3.61
CA ASP A 346 17.55 11.00 -3.31
C ASP A 346 16.13 10.56 -3.71
N ASN A 347 16.01 9.32 -4.19
CA ASN A 347 14.75 8.72 -4.59
C ASN A 347 13.86 8.40 -3.38
N GLU A 348 14.42 8.26 -2.17
CA GLU A 348 13.63 8.10 -0.95
C GLU A 348 12.62 9.25 -0.73
N ARG A 349 12.88 10.43 -1.30
CA ARG A 349 11.98 11.58 -1.23
C ARG A 349 10.62 11.30 -1.89
N TRP A 350 10.57 10.47 -2.94
CA TRP A 350 9.31 10.02 -3.54
C TRP A 350 8.49 9.15 -2.56
N ASN A 351 9.15 8.29 -1.79
CA ASN A 351 8.49 7.49 -0.75
C ASN A 351 7.95 8.37 0.38
N VAL A 352 8.70 9.40 0.79
CA VAL A 352 8.23 10.39 1.76
C VAL A 352 7.00 11.13 1.23
N LEU A 353 7.05 11.61 -0.02
CA LEU A 353 5.94 12.33 -0.65
C LEU A 353 4.70 11.45 -0.79
N LYS A 354 4.85 10.20 -1.21
CA LYS A 354 3.78 9.20 -1.26
C LYS A 354 3.15 8.98 0.12
N ARG A 355 3.94 8.83 1.18
CA ARG A 355 3.43 8.68 2.55
C ARG A 355 2.66 9.93 3.00
N LEU A 356 3.20 11.12 2.77
CA LEU A 356 2.52 12.38 3.09
C LEU A 356 1.20 12.51 2.35
N PHE A 357 1.18 12.21 1.05
CA PHE A 357 -0.05 12.19 0.25
C PHE A 357 -1.08 11.22 0.84
N LEU A 358 -0.71 9.96 1.06
CA LEU A 358 -1.63 8.94 1.59
C LEU A 358 -2.15 9.32 2.99
N GLN A 359 -1.30 9.90 3.83
CA GLN A 359 -1.71 10.39 5.15
C GLN A 359 -2.77 11.48 5.05
N GLU A 360 -2.59 12.46 4.17
CA GLU A 360 -3.57 13.54 3.98
C GLU A 360 -4.85 13.05 3.32
N TYR A 361 -4.71 12.22 2.28
CA TYR A 361 -5.83 11.64 1.55
C TYR A 361 -6.70 10.77 2.46
N TYR A 362 -6.09 9.84 3.20
CA TYR A 362 -6.81 8.97 4.13
C TYR A 362 -7.41 9.75 5.30
N SER A 363 -6.71 10.77 5.81
CA SER A 363 -7.26 11.65 6.85
C SER A 363 -8.49 12.42 6.38
N MET A 364 -8.56 12.84 5.11
CA MET A 364 -9.70 13.55 4.56
C MET A 364 -10.95 12.66 4.50
N TYR A 365 -10.77 11.41 4.13
CA TYR A 365 -11.86 10.44 3.98
C TYR A 365 -12.14 9.60 5.24
N GLY A 366 -11.33 9.72 6.29
CA GLY A 366 -11.43 8.90 7.49
C GLY A 366 -11.02 7.43 7.26
N ILE A 367 -10.15 7.18 6.27
CA ILE A 367 -9.67 5.84 5.92
C ILE A 367 -8.53 5.45 6.88
N SER A 368 -8.50 4.18 7.32
CA SER A 368 -7.38 3.63 8.09
C SER A 368 -6.11 3.59 7.24
N GLN A 369 -4.98 4.04 7.82
CA GLN A 369 -3.65 3.93 7.21
C GLN A 369 -3.16 2.47 7.14
N HIS A 370 -3.64 1.64 8.05
CA HIS A 370 -3.33 0.22 8.08
C HIS A 370 -4.45 -0.59 7.42
N ASP A 371 -4.07 -1.64 6.69
CA ASP A 371 -5.02 -2.52 6.03
C ASP A 371 -5.70 -3.44 7.06
N PRO A 372 -7.05 -3.38 7.22
CA PRO A 372 -7.75 -4.17 8.24
C PRO A 372 -7.56 -5.68 8.09
N LEU A 373 -7.44 -6.17 6.85
CA LEU A 373 -7.13 -7.58 6.57
C LEU A 373 -5.83 -8.03 7.25
N LEU A 374 -4.76 -7.23 7.12
CA LEU A 374 -3.46 -7.56 7.69
C LEU A 374 -3.48 -7.49 9.22
N ILE A 375 -4.26 -6.57 9.79
CA ILE A 375 -4.48 -6.49 11.24
C ILE A 375 -5.17 -7.77 11.76
N TYR A 376 -6.27 -8.20 11.14
CA TYR A 376 -6.95 -9.43 11.59
C TYR A 376 -6.11 -10.68 11.36
N LEU A 377 -5.35 -10.72 10.27
CA LEU A 377 -4.47 -11.85 9.99
C LEU A 377 -3.34 -11.93 11.02
N SER A 378 -2.68 -10.81 11.31
CA SER A 378 -1.62 -10.76 12.33
C SER A 378 -2.14 -11.12 13.73
N LEU A 379 -3.31 -10.62 14.12
CA LEU A 379 -3.96 -10.99 15.38
C LEU A 379 -4.30 -12.49 15.41
N GLY A 380 -4.94 -13.00 14.37
CA GLY A 380 -5.34 -14.40 14.26
C GLY A 380 -4.14 -15.35 14.31
N ILE A 381 -3.08 -15.07 13.54
CA ILE A 381 -1.85 -15.85 13.56
C ILE A 381 -1.21 -15.80 14.96
N SER A 382 -1.13 -14.62 15.58
CA SER A 382 -0.56 -14.48 16.93
C SER A 382 -1.29 -15.31 17.98
N THR A 383 -2.62 -15.45 17.87
CA THR A 383 -3.42 -16.30 18.78
C THR A 383 -3.19 -17.80 18.59
N LEU A 384 -2.73 -18.22 17.40
CA LEU A 384 -2.48 -19.61 17.05
C LEU A 384 -0.98 -19.98 17.15
N LYS A 385 -0.09 -19.00 17.08
CA LYS A 385 1.36 -19.18 17.08
C LYS A 385 1.82 -19.59 18.48
N THR A 386 2.23 -20.85 18.63
CA THR A 386 2.78 -21.39 19.88
C THR A 386 4.27 -21.64 19.75
N LYS A 387 4.96 -21.89 20.87
CA LYS A 387 6.38 -22.25 20.86
C LYS A 387 6.67 -23.56 20.11
N ALA A 388 5.67 -24.43 19.94
CA ALA A 388 5.79 -25.61 19.08
C ALA A 388 6.04 -25.24 17.61
N CYS A 389 5.59 -24.06 17.14
CA CYS A 389 5.85 -23.59 15.78
C CYS A 389 7.34 -23.29 15.51
N LEU A 390 8.17 -23.08 16.54
CA LEU A 390 9.63 -22.95 16.39
C LEU A 390 10.33 -24.27 16.11
N GLN A 391 9.68 -25.39 16.44
CA GLN A 391 10.26 -26.72 16.39
C GLN A 391 10.04 -27.38 15.02
N CYS A 392 9.53 -26.67 14.01
CA CYS A 392 9.50 -27.17 12.64
C CYS A 392 10.93 -27.55 12.23
N PRO A 393 11.22 -28.85 12.06
CA PRO A 393 12.56 -29.29 11.78
C PRO A 393 12.93 -28.75 10.40
N VAL A 394 13.96 -27.91 10.34
CA VAL A 394 14.69 -27.65 9.10
C VAL A 394 15.11 -29.03 8.61
N ALA A 395 14.59 -29.42 7.44
CA ALA A 395 14.86 -30.71 6.81
C ALA A 395 16.37 -30.94 6.80
N SER A 396 16.84 -31.63 7.82
CA SER A 396 18.24 -31.97 7.96
C SER A 396 18.34 -33.23 7.13
N GLU A 397 19.12 -33.17 6.06
CA GLU A 397 19.50 -34.32 5.25
C GLU A 397 20.18 -35.35 6.17
N THR A 398 19.38 -36.18 6.83
CA THR A 398 19.82 -37.26 7.71
C THR A 398 19.29 -38.58 7.16
N GLU A 399 20.02 -39.66 7.46
CA GLU A 399 19.99 -40.95 6.78
C GLU A 399 18.63 -41.69 6.81
N ASP A 400 17.64 -41.23 7.59
CA ASP A 400 16.33 -41.87 7.79
C ASP A 400 15.13 -41.03 7.28
N ALA A 401 15.18 -40.59 6.02
CA ALA A 401 14.11 -39.82 5.39
C ALA A 401 12.70 -40.48 5.44
N MET A 402 12.60 -41.80 5.62
CA MET A 402 11.31 -42.49 5.81
C MET A 402 10.75 -42.34 7.23
N LEU A 403 11.62 -42.37 8.25
CA LEU A 403 11.21 -42.19 9.64
C LEU A 403 10.76 -40.75 9.88
N ASP A 404 11.53 -39.79 9.37
CA ASP A 404 11.22 -38.37 9.49
C ASP A 404 9.89 -38.03 8.81
N LYS A 405 9.66 -38.51 7.58
CA LYS A 405 8.36 -38.35 6.90
C LYS A 405 7.21 -39.02 7.64
N PHE A 406 7.46 -40.13 8.34
CA PHE A 406 6.41 -40.81 9.11
C PHE A 406 6.08 -40.07 10.41
N LEU A 407 7.10 -39.64 11.16
CA LEU A 407 6.94 -38.86 12.38
C LEU A 407 6.28 -37.51 12.06
N ASP A 408 6.70 -36.81 11.01
CA ASP A 408 6.06 -35.56 10.60
C ASP A 408 4.58 -35.77 10.25
N ASN A 409 4.21 -36.85 9.57
CA ASN A 409 2.81 -37.12 9.23
C ASN A 409 1.95 -37.53 10.45
N GLU A 410 2.51 -38.26 11.41
CA GLU A 410 1.79 -38.68 12.62
C GLU A 410 1.69 -37.58 13.68
N LEU A 411 2.71 -36.72 13.78
CA LEU A 411 2.70 -35.55 14.68
C LEU A 411 1.89 -34.40 14.10
N ASN A 412 1.90 -34.21 12.78
CA ASN A 412 1.15 -33.15 12.09
C ASN A 412 -0.21 -33.62 11.54
N GLN A 413 -0.90 -34.56 12.21
CA GLN A 413 -2.26 -34.98 11.83
C GLN A 413 -3.24 -33.80 11.68
N SER A 414 -2.99 -32.67 12.35
CA SER A 414 -3.55 -31.36 11.98
C SER A 414 -2.45 -30.49 11.39
N LYS A 415 -2.49 -30.20 10.08
CA LYS A 415 -1.60 -29.21 9.47
C LYS A 415 -1.78 -27.88 10.20
N CYS A 416 -0.75 -27.46 10.93
CA CYS A 416 -0.81 -26.21 11.67
C CYS A 416 -0.90 -25.06 10.64
N PRO A 417 -1.95 -24.22 10.67
CA PRO A 417 -2.10 -23.15 9.69
C PRO A 417 -0.96 -22.13 9.79
N VAL A 418 -0.40 -21.93 10.99
CA VAL A 418 0.74 -21.01 11.21
C VAL A 418 2.03 -21.52 10.60
N CYS A 419 2.24 -22.84 10.57
CA CYS A 419 3.46 -23.47 10.04
C CYS A 419 3.36 -23.83 8.57
N SER A 420 2.24 -23.50 7.91
CA SER A 420 2.11 -23.67 6.45
C SER A 420 3.09 -22.76 5.71
N ASP A 421 3.53 -23.18 4.52
CA ASP A 421 4.51 -22.45 3.73
C ASP A 421 4.03 -21.02 3.39
N GLU A 422 2.71 -20.83 3.28
CA GLU A 422 2.11 -19.53 2.98
C GLU A 422 2.13 -18.57 4.18
N PHE A 423 1.92 -19.08 5.40
CA PHE A 423 1.83 -18.24 6.61
C PHE A 423 3.11 -18.19 7.45
N ALA A 424 4.01 -19.17 7.33
CA ALA A 424 5.25 -19.22 8.10
C ALA A 424 6.14 -17.96 7.96
N PRO A 425 6.35 -17.39 6.75
CA PRO A 425 7.12 -16.16 6.60
C PRO A 425 6.49 -14.96 7.32
N ILE A 426 5.15 -14.84 7.27
CA ILE A 426 4.40 -13.75 7.91
C ILE A 426 4.37 -13.95 9.43
N ALA A 427 4.32 -15.20 9.87
CA ALA A 427 4.27 -15.56 11.28
C ALA A 427 5.59 -15.29 12.01
N GLY A 428 6.73 -15.24 11.33
CA GLY A 428 8.06 -15.12 11.92
C GLY A 428 8.17 -14.00 12.97
N ASP A 429 7.81 -12.78 12.58
CA ASP A 429 7.95 -11.57 13.40
C ASP A 429 6.82 -11.37 14.42
N LEU A 430 5.78 -12.21 14.40
CA LEU A 430 4.61 -12.08 15.27
C LEU A 430 4.85 -12.65 16.68
N PRO A 431 4.18 -12.12 17.72
CA PRO A 431 4.27 -12.65 19.07
C PRO A 431 3.65 -14.05 19.20
N TYR A 432 4.04 -14.76 20.26
CA TYR A 432 3.48 -16.06 20.61
C TYR A 432 2.22 -15.90 21.47
N ALA A 433 1.27 -16.81 21.32
CA ALA A 433 0.09 -16.88 22.15
C ALA A 433 0.45 -17.07 23.63
N HIS A 434 -0.09 -16.21 24.49
CA HIS A 434 -0.03 -16.36 25.94
C HIS A 434 -1.26 -17.12 26.42
N HIS A 435 -1.12 -18.42 26.64
CA HIS A 435 -2.16 -19.21 27.29
C HIS A 435 -2.09 -18.98 28.81
N ILE A 436 -3.14 -18.38 29.37
CA ILE A 436 -3.26 -18.15 30.82
C ILE A 436 -3.49 -19.48 31.55
N GLN A 437 -4.10 -20.46 30.88
CA GLN A 437 -4.37 -21.79 31.41
C GLN A 437 -3.55 -22.82 30.63
N SER A 438 -2.77 -23.61 31.35
CA SER A 438 -2.09 -24.79 30.80
C SER A 438 -3.12 -25.89 30.57
N ASN A 439 -3.28 -26.34 29.33
CA ASN A 439 -4.06 -27.53 29.03
C ASN A 439 -3.14 -28.74 29.13
N LEU A 440 -3.28 -29.55 30.18
CA LEU A 440 -2.63 -30.86 30.25
C LEU A 440 -3.40 -31.89 29.40
N PHE A 441 -2.67 -32.90 28.92
CA PHE A 441 -3.26 -34.08 28.33
C PHE A 441 -4.11 -34.84 29.34
N GLU A 442 -4.99 -35.73 28.86
CA GLU A 442 -5.82 -36.56 29.73
C GLU A 442 -4.97 -37.52 30.57
N ASN A 443 -3.84 -38.02 30.02
CA ASN A 443 -2.91 -38.93 30.70
C ASN A 443 -1.46 -38.45 30.53
N PRO A 444 -1.04 -37.36 31.21
CA PRO A 444 0.25 -36.73 30.94
C PRO A 444 1.41 -37.47 31.63
N VAL A 445 2.43 -37.82 30.85
CA VAL A 445 3.68 -38.43 31.32
C VAL A 445 4.87 -37.60 30.85
N MET A 446 5.84 -37.40 31.74
CA MET A 446 7.10 -36.72 31.46
C MET A 446 8.21 -37.74 31.25
N LEU A 447 8.92 -37.62 30.13
CA LEU A 447 10.11 -38.39 29.81
C LEU A 447 11.33 -37.85 30.59
N PRO A 448 12.43 -38.63 30.69
CA PRO A 448 13.65 -38.20 31.39
C PRO A 448 14.30 -36.91 30.87
N ASN A 449 14.03 -36.51 29.62
CA ASN A 449 14.49 -35.24 29.06
C ASN A 449 13.58 -34.04 29.38
N GLY A 450 12.48 -34.25 30.10
CA GLY A 450 11.53 -33.21 30.49
C GLY A 450 10.40 -32.97 29.48
N ASN A 451 10.36 -33.67 28.34
CA ASN A 451 9.26 -33.56 27.39
C ASN A 451 8.00 -34.28 27.93
N ILE A 452 6.84 -33.64 27.77
CA ILE A 452 5.56 -34.14 28.30
C ILE A 452 4.68 -34.60 27.13
N TYR A 453 4.14 -35.82 27.23
CA TYR A 453 3.28 -36.42 26.23
C TYR A 453 2.05 -37.08 26.86
N ASP A 454 1.05 -37.38 26.04
CA ASP A 454 -0.02 -38.28 26.46
C ASP A 454 0.47 -39.74 26.41
N SER A 455 0.39 -40.45 27.53
CA SER A 455 0.88 -41.83 27.69
C SER A 455 0.27 -42.78 26.66
N LYS A 456 -1.02 -42.64 26.36
CA LYS A 456 -1.69 -43.53 25.39
C LYS A 456 -1.18 -43.22 23.98
N LYS A 457 -1.05 -41.94 23.62
CA LYS A 457 -0.63 -41.53 22.28
C LYS A 457 0.81 -41.95 21.98
N ILE A 458 1.72 -41.79 22.94
CA ILE A 458 3.14 -42.11 22.72
C ILE A 458 3.38 -43.64 22.60
N LYS A 459 2.63 -44.46 23.35
CA LYS A 459 2.63 -45.92 23.21
C LYS A 459 2.05 -46.39 21.88
N ILE A 460 0.95 -45.77 21.43
CA ILE A 460 0.38 -46.03 20.09
C ILE A 460 1.41 -45.70 19.01
N LEU A 461 2.16 -44.59 19.15
CA LEU A 461 3.22 -44.21 18.22
C LEU A 461 4.35 -45.26 18.20
N ALA A 462 4.82 -45.72 19.36
CA ALA A 462 5.82 -46.79 19.45
C ALA A 462 5.35 -48.08 18.75
N GLY A 463 4.10 -48.51 18.99
CA GLY A 463 3.53 -49.68 18.31
C GLY A 463 3.42 -49.52 16.79
N LYS A 464 3.10 -48.31 16.31
CA LYS A 464 3.10 -48.00 14.87
C LYS A 464 4.51 -48.04 14.26
N LEU A 465 5.53 -47.57 14.97
CA LEU A 465 6.93 -47.62 14.50
C LEU A 465 7.42 -49.06 14.34
N THR A 466 7.15 -49.92 15.33
CA THR A 466 7.54 -51.34 15.30
C THR A 466 6.77 -52.11 14.23
N SER A 467 5.45 -51.91 14.12
CA SER A 467 4.63 -52.61 13.11
C SER A 467 5.00 -52.25 11.67
N LYS A 468 5.40 -50.99 11.42
CA LYS A 468 5.87 -50.53 10.11
C LYS A 468 7.36 -50.80 9.86
N ARG A 469 8.08 -51.41 10.81
CA ARG A 469 9.53 -51.66 10.76
C ARG A 469 10.36 -50.40 10.49
N LEU A 470 9.90 -49.25 10.98
CA LEU A 470 10.60 -47.97 10.84
C LEU A 470 11.65 -47.77 11.94
N TYR A 471 11.45 -48.39 13.11
CA TYR A 471 12.40 -48.39 14.21
C TYR A 471 12.22 -49.66 15.05
N SER A 472 13.33 -50.21 15.57
CA SER A 472 13.28 -51.42 16.41
C SER A 472 13.18 -51.03 17.87
N LEU A 473 12.01 -51.22 18.48
CA LEU A 473 11.73 -50.95 19.89
C LEU A 473 11.33 -52.24 20.60
N GLU A 474 11.81 -52.41 21.84
CA GLU A 474 11.32 -53.44 22.76
C GLU A 474 9.91 -53.08 23.30
N GLN A 475 9.22 -54.04 23.92
CA GLN A 475 7.83 -53.83 24.41
C GLN A 475 7.70 -52.68 25.43
N ASP A 476 8.77 -52.38 26.17
CA ASP A 476 8.81 -51.34 27.22
C ASP A 476 9.59 -50.09 26.80
N GLN A 477 9.86 -49.91 25.50
CA GLN A 477 10.65 -48.79 24.97
C GLN A 477 9.80 -47.87 24.08
N VAL A 478 10.04 -46.57 24.21
CA VAL A 478 9.39 -45.53 23.41
C VAL A 478 10.43 -44.58 22.84
N LEU A 479 10.29 -44.24 21.57
CA LEU A 479 11.09 -43.21 20.91
C LEU A 479 10.48 -41.83 21.18
N ASP A 480 11.26 -40.88 21.70
CA ASP A 480 10.86 -39.48 21.76
C ASP A 480 10.87 -38.88 20.33
N PRO A 481 9.72 -38.39 19.82
CA PRO A 481 9.66 -37.80 18.49
C PRO A 481 10.45 -36.49 18.32
N ILE A 482 10.81 -35.81 19.41
CA ILE A 482 11.56 -34.53 19.39
C ILE A 482 13.07 -34.77 19.52
N ASP A 483 13.51 -35.48 20.57
CA ASP A 483 14.94 -35.71 20.85
C ASP A 483 15.49 -36.97 20.12
N ARG A 484 14.63 -37.75 19.45
CA ARG A 484 14.98 -39.00 18.73
C ARG A 484 15.71 -40.04 19.60
N LYS A 485 15.58 -39.95 20.93
CA LYS A 485 16.16 -40.91 21.89
C LYS A 485 15.11 -41.90 22.37
N VAL A 486 15.57 -43.11 22.67
CA VAL A 486 14.72 -44.16 23.23
C VAL A 486 14.74 -44.08 24.75
N TYR A 487 13.55 -44.17 25.36
CA TYR A 487 13.35 -44.17 26.80
C TYR A 487 12.52 -45.39 27.22
N TYR A 488 12.75 -45.88 28.43
CA TYR A 488 11.98 -46.99 28.99
C TYR A 488 10.75 -46.47 29.73
N GLU A 489 9.64 -47.22 29.66
CA GLU A 489 8.39 -46.85 30.33
C GLU A 489 8.54 -46.71 31.85
N LYS A 490 9.46 -47.47 32.46
CA LYS A 490 9.77 -47.41 33.90
C LYS A 490 10.32 -46.05 34.35
N ASP A 491 10.90 -45.28 33.43
CA ASP A 491 11.53 -43.98 33.71
C ASP A 491 10.53 -42.83 33.54
N PHE A 492 9.26 -43.11 33.23
CA PHE A 492 8.25 -42.09 33.01
C PHE A 492 7.71 -41.56 34.34
N ILE A 493 7.60 -40.23 34.45
CA ILE A 493 7.01 -39.57 35.61
C ILE A 493 5.56 -39.19 35.25
N THR A 494 4.59 -39.73 35.98
CA THR A 494 3.17 -39.34 35.80
C THR A 494 2.97 -37.94 36.38
N MET A 495 2.45 -37.02 35.56
CA MET A 495 2.19 -35.65 35.96
C MET A 495 0.75 -35.51 36.46
N TYR A 496 0.55 -34.74 37.52
CA TYR A 496 -0.79 -34.40 38.01
C TYR A 496 -0.98 -32.88 37.90
N PRO A 497 -2.17 -32.40 37.48
CA PRO A 497 -2.46 -30.98 37.52
C PRO A 497 -2.47 -30.51 38.99
N THR A 498 -1.59 -29.57 39.32
CA THR A 498 -1.53 -28.89 40.63
C THR A 498 -2.47 -27.70 40.69
#